data_AF-A0ABD0SHF7-F1
#
_entry.id   AF-A0ABD0SHF7-F1
#
_cell.length_a   1.000
_cell.length_b   1.000
_cell.length_c   1.000
_cell.angle_alpha   90.00
_cell.angle_beta   90.00
_cell.angle_gamma   90.00
#
_symmetry.space_group_name_H-M   'P 1'
#
loop_
_entity.id
_entity.type
_entity.pdbx_description
1 polymer ?
#
loop_
_entity_poly.entity_id
_entity_poly.type
_entity_poly.pdbx_seq_one_letter_code
_entity_poly.pdbx_strand_id
1 'polypeptide(L)'
;MIGTNSDSYNLDVSSIISCLTIVLFRICINFFFCYFNPDNCVTIPFIRILFFIPLFSVDIVLVVYFYTFYFVYCRMKNFCNIVKDSTNIINCHFLYKTIAGLTEKVKNGFDGVFIVSLLFNAPECMASVFFTLKQIISDGKLFKMSMNRIMFQTSSAFGGYLTTTQSLIVIFSPAFSAGLLAAEVQKIKLILHDKLFLERELKHTKDIERFISYIEARPLRFTICKIIPLDWNLPFIVLNLCTTYLIVVIQFTHLY
;
A
#
# COMPACT_ATOMS: atom_id res chain seq x y z
N MET A 1 -28.69 -15.09 11.86
CA MET A 1 -28.25 -15.21 10.45
C MET A 1 -28.62 -13.91 9.74
N ILE A 2 -27.66 -13.00 9.60
CA ILE A 2 -27.87 -11.76 8.84
C ILE A 2 -27.62 -12.13 7.39
N GLY A 3 -28.69 -12.21 6.60
CA GLY A 3 -28.62 -12.33 5.15
C GLY A 3 -27.87 -11.12 4.61
N THR A 4 -26.58 -11.31 4.34
CA THR A 4 -25.78 -10.33 3.63
C THR A 4 -26.08 -10.55 2.17
N ASN A 5 -26.69 -9.54 1.53
CA ASN A 5 -26.95 -9.50 0.10
C ASN A 5 -25.75 -10.01 -0.68
N SER A 6 -26.03 -10.80 -1.70
CA SER A 6 -25.12 -11.41 -2.66
C SER A 6 -24.22 -10.44 -3.43
N ASP A 7 -24.30 -9.13 -3.17
CA ASP A 7 -23.39 -8.10 -3.71
C ASP A 7 -21.92 -8.29 -3.29
N SER A 8 -21.65 -9.20 -2.33
CA SER A 8 -20.28 -9.60 -1.96
C SER A 8 -19.51 -10.34 -3.05
N TYR A 9 -20.18 -10.87 -4.09
CA TYR A 9 -19.52 -11.54 -5.22
C TYR A 9 -18.68 -10.60 -6.10
N ASN A 10 -18.92 -9.30 -6.04
CA ASN A 10 -18.21 -8.34 -6.89
C ASN A 10 -16.78 -8.06 -6.42
N LEU A 11 -16.43 -8.35 -5.17
CA LEU A 11 -15.09 -8.04 -4.63
C LEU A 11 -14.01 -8.97 -5.17
N ASP A 12 -14.29 -10.27 -5.24
CA ASP A 12 -13.35 -11.25 -5.80
C ASP A 12 -13.11 -10.97 -7.28
N VAL A 13 -14.19 -10.73 -8.03
CA VAL A 13 -14.13 -10.33 -9.44
C VAL A 13 -13.37 -9.00 -9.62
N SER A 14 -13.62 -8.01 -8.76
CA SER A 14 -12.89 -6.73 -8.80
C SER A 14 -11.41 -6.90 -8.51
N SER A 15 -11.04 -7.78 -7.57
CA SER A 15 -9.63 -8.06 -7.28
C SER A 15 -8.91 -8.68 -8.47
N ILE A 16 -9.55 -9.65 -9.15
CA ILE A 16 -9.02 -10.31 -10.34
C ILE A 16 -8.90 -9.31 -11.50
N ILE A 17 -9.92 -8.49 -11.73
CA ILE A 17 -9.91 -7.45 -12.78
C ILE A 17 -8.79 -6.45 -12.52
N SER A 18 -8.61 -5.99 -11.27
CA SER A 18 -7.54 -5.06 -10.92
C SER A 18 -6.15 -5.68 -11.08
N CYS A 19 -5.96 -6.93 -10.65
CA CYS A 19 -4.72 -7.67 -10.91
C CYS A 19 -4.43 -7.75 -12.42
N LEU A 20 -5.42 -8.15 -13.22
CA LEU A 20 -5.29 -8.23 -14.67
C LEU A 20 -4.97 -6.88 -15.29
N THR A 21 -5.63 -5.81 -14.83
CA THR A 21 -5.41 -4.44 -15.31
C THR A 21 -4.00 -3.96 -15.00
N ILE A 22 -3.49 -4.23 -13.80
CA ILE A 22 -2.11 -3.87 -13.39
C ILE A 22 -1.08 -4.61 -14.25
N VAL A 23 -1.28 -5.91 -14.47
CA VAL A 23 -0.40 -6.73 -15.31
C VAL A 23 -0.42 -6.25 -16.76
N LEU A 24 -1.61 -6.05 -17.34
CA LEU A 24 -1.76 -5.54 -18.71
C LEU A 24 -1.13 -4.16 -18.87
N PHE A 25 -1.33 -3.26 -17.90
CA PHE A 25 -0.75 -1.92 -17.93
C PHE A 25 0.79 -1.97 -17.90
N ARG A 26 1.40 -2.85 -17.09
CA ARG A 26 2.86 -3.06 -17.12
C ARG A 26 3.33 -3.61 -18.46
N ILE A 27 2.63 -4.58 -19.03
CA ILE A 27 2.97 -5.13 -20.36
C ILE A 27 2.89 -4.02 -21.43
N CYS A 28 1.84 -3.21 -21.41
CA CYS A 28 1.65 -2.09 -22.32
C CYS A 28 2.78 -1.05 -22.19
N ILE A 29 3.18 -0.65 -20.98
CA ILE A 29 4.30 0.30 -20.81
C ILE A 29 5.62 -0.29 -21.33
N ASN A 30 5.90 -1.56 -21.04
CA ASN A 30 7.12 -2.20 -21.53
C ASN A 30 7.12 -2.33 -23.06
N PHE A 31 5.98 -2.68 -23.66
CA PHE A 31 5.82 -2.71 -25.12
C PHE A 31 6.02 -1.33 -25.73
N PHE A 32 5.40 -0.29 -25.15
CA PHE A 32 5.58 1.09 -25.59
C PHE A 32 7.04 1.53 -25.48
N PHE A 33 7.70 1.24 -24.35
CA PHE A 33 9.11 1.54 -24.14
C PHE A 33 10.01 0.89 -25.20
N CYS A 34 9.78 -0.39 -25.51
CA CYS A 34 10.49 -1.12 -26.56
C CYS A 34 10.20 -0.59 -27.97
N TYR A 35 8.96 -0.20 -28.25
CA TYR A 35 8.57 0.37 -29.54
C TYR A 35 9.30 1.69 -29.82
N PHE A 36 9.44 2.54 -28.80
CA PHE A 36 10.16 3.80 -28.94
C PHE A 36 11.69 3.63 -28.88
N ASN A 37 12.24 2.59 -28.25
CA ASN A 37 13.70 2.39 -28.12
C ASN A 37 14.13 0.98 -28.54
N PRO A 38 14.12 0.66 -29.84
CA PRO A 38 14.40 -0.69 -30.34
C PRO A 38 15.80 -1.17 -29.94
N ASP A 39 16.81 -0.29 -29.97
CA ASP A 39 18.21 -0.64 -29.68
C ASP A 39 18.41 -1.12 -28.24
N ASN A 40 17.67 -0.54 -27.28
CA ASN A 40 17.74 -0.91 -25.87
C ASN A 40 16.86 -2.12 -25.51
N CYS A 41 15.90 -2.48 -26.37
CA CYS A 41 14.97 -3.58 -26.12
C CYS A 41 15.62 -4.96 -26.38
N VAL A 42 16.54 -5.05 -27.35
CA VAL A 42 17.19 -6.33 -27.71
C VAL A 42 18.16 -6.80 -26.62
N THR A 43 18.72 -5.87 -25.84
CA THR A 43 19.70 -6.16 -24.79
C THR A 43 19.10 -6.08 -23.39
N ILE A 44 17.90 -6.60 -23.16
CA ILE A 44 17.43 -6.79 -21.78
C ILE A 44 18.34 -7.88 -21.17
N PRO A 45 19.22 -7.53 -20.20
CA PRO A 45 20.10 -8.53 -19.62
C PRO A 45 19.26 -9.60 -18.94
N PHE A 46 19.66 -10.87 -19.04
CA PHE A 46 18.97 -12.00 -18.40
C PHE A 46 18.67 -11.74 -16.91
N ILE A 47 19.56 -10.99 -16.23
CA ILE A 47 19.38 -10.52 -14.87
C ILE A 47 18.06 -9.76 -14.67
N ARG A 48 17.67 -8.88 -15.60
CA ARG A 48 16.41 -8.12 -15.51
C ARG A 48 15.18 -9.02 -15.60
N ILE A 49 15.21 -10.04 -16.45
CA ILE A 49 14.14 -11.03 -16.58
C ILE A 49 13.99 -11.82 -15.28
N LEU A 50 15.12 -12.21 -14.67
CA LEU A 50 15.15 -12.92 -13.40
C LEU A 50 14.50 -12.10 -12.26
N PHE A 51 14.73 -10.79 -12.21
CA PHE A 51 14.11 -9.89 -11.22
C PHE A 51 12.65 -9.54 -11.53
N PHE A 52 12.22 -9.68 -12.78
CA PHE A 52 10.85 -9.37 -13.20
C PHE A 52 9.84 -10.35 -12.58
N ILE A 53 10.13 -11.65 -12.58
CA ILE A 53 9.19 -12.66 -12.07
C ILE A 53 8.86 -12.45 -10.57
N PRO A 54 9.85 -12.28 -9.67
CA PRO A 54 9.58 -11.94 -8.27
C PRO A 54 8.79 -10.64 -8.12
N LEU A 55 9.10 -9.62 -8.91
CA LEU A 55 8.42 -8.32 -8.82
C LEU A 55 6.92 -8.44 -9.17
N PHE A 56 6.59 -9.17 -10.24
CA PHE A 56 5.20 -9.44 -10.62
C PHE A 56 4.46 -10.28 -9.58
N SER A 57 5.13 -11.30 -9.02
CA SER A 57 4.55 -12.13 -7.97
C SER A 57 4.19 -11.28 -6.74
N VAL A 58 5.10 -10.38 -6.34
CA VAL A 58 4.90 -9.47 -5.22
C VAL A 58 3.75 -8.51 -5.48
N ASP A 59 3.65 -7.92 -6.67
CA ASP A 59 2.55 -7.00 -7.02
C ASP A 59 1.18 -7.67 -6.90
N ILE A 60 1.03 -8.89 -7.43
CA ILE A 60 -0.23 -9.64 -7.33
C ILE A 60 -0.61 -9.84 -5.86
N VAL A 61 0.36 -10.23 -5.04
CA VAL A 61 0.13 -10.45 -3.61
C VAL A 61 -0.25 -9.15 -2.89
N LEU A 62 0.41 -8.02 -3.20
CA LEU A 62 0.08 -6.71 -2.63
C LEU A 62 -1.35 -6.26 -3.00
N VAL A 63 -1.78 -6.48 -4.23
CA VAL A 63 -3.16 -6.17 -4.67
C VAL A 63 -4.17 -7.02 -3.92
N VAL A 64 -3.91 -8.32 -3.74
CA VAL A 64 -4.77 -9.21 -2.94
C VAL A 64 -4.86 -8.72 -1.50
N TYR A 65 -3.75 -8.31 -0.89
CA TYR A 65 -3.76 -7.73 0.46
C TYR A 65 -4.51 -6.40 0.53
N PHE A 66 -4.38 -5.53 -0.47
CA PHE A 66 -5.15 -4.29 -0.55
C PHE A 66 -6.65 -4.56 -0.51
N TYR A 67 -7.14 -5.48 -1.34
CA TYR A 67 -8.55 -5.88 -1.34
C TYR A 67 -8.97 -6.56 -0.04
N THR A 68 -8.10 -7.37 0.55
CA THR A 68 -8.38 -8.03 1.84
C THR A 68 -8.56 -6.99 2.95
N PHE A 69 -7.64 -6.04 3.08
CA PHE A 69 -7.77 -4.96 4.07
C PHE A 69 -8.96 -4.04 3.78
N TYR A 70 -9.21 -3.72 2.51
CA TYR A 70 -10.36 -2.91 2.11
C TYR A 70 -11.69 -3.61 2.44
N PHE A 71 -11.79 -4.92 2.22
CA PHE A 71 -12.96 -5.70 2.59
C PHE A 71 -13.20 -5.72 4.09
N VAL A 72 -12.14 -5.93 4.89
CA VAL A 72 -12.22 -5.87 6.35
C VAL A 72 -12.65 -4.46 6.79
N TYR A 73 -12.13 -3.41 6.15
CA TYR A 73 -12.56 -2.03 6.38
C TYR A 73 -14.06 -1.84 6.12
N CYS A 74 -14.58 -2.28 4.97
CA CYS A 74 -16.01 -2.20 4.65
C CYS A 74 -16.87 -2.94 5.69
N ARG A 75 -16.44 -4.14 6.09
CA ARG A 75 -17.11 -4.90 7.16
C ARG A 75 -17.06 -4.18 8.50
N MET A 76 -15.93 -3.58 8.85
CA MET A 76 -15.76 -2.82 10.09
C MET A 76 -16.62 -1.55 10.10
N LYS A 77 -16.73 -0.86 8.97
CA LYS A 77 -17.61 0.30 8.80
C LYS A 77 -19.08 -0.06 8.98
N ASN A 78 -19.53 -1.17 8.41
CA ASN A 78 -20.89 -1.68 8.65
C ASN A 78 -21.08 -2.11 10.10
N PHE A 79 -20.08 -2.76 10.68
CA PHE A 79 -20.07 -3.14 12.09
C PHE A 79 -20.17 -1.92 13.02
N CYS A 80 -19.51 -0.81 12.68
CA CYS A 80 -19.61 0.46 13.42
C CYS A 80 -21.06 0.96 13.51
N ASN A 81 -21.82 0.89 12.42
CA ASN A 81 -23.25 1.23 12.41
C ASN A 81 -24.06 0.25 13.28
N ILE A 82 -23.78 -1.06 13.19
CA ILE A 82 -24.44 -2.07 14.02
C ILE A 82 -24.16 -1.83 15.52
N VAL A 83 -22.91 -1.51 15.88
CA VAL A 83 -22.54 -1.20 17.26
C VAL A 83 -23.32 0.00 17.77
N LYS A 84 -23.51 1.03 16.95
CA LYS A 84 -24.29 2.22 17.31
C LYS A 84 -25.74 1.88 17.67
N ASP A 85 -26.40 1.02 16.90
CA ASP A 85 -27.83 0.72 17.08
C ASP A 85 -28.09 -0.50 17.99
N SER A 86 -27.09 -1.35 18.22
CA SER A 86 -27.25 -2.59 18.98
C SER A 86 -27.41 -2.36 20.49
N THR A 87 -28.33 -3.10 21.10
CA THR A 87 -28.46 -3.27 22.56
C THR A 87 -27.62 -4.43 23.09
N ASN A 88 -27.33 -5.42 22.24
CA ASN A 88 -26.60 -6.65 22.60
C ASN A 88 -25.08 -6.50 22.42
N ILE A 89 -24.45 -5.79 23.35
CA ILE A 89 -23.02 -5.43 23.31
C ILE A 89 -22.12 -6.66 23.37
N ILE A 90 -22.55 -7.73 24.07
CA ILE A 90 -21.82 -9.01 24.15
C ILE A 90 -21.64 -9.64 22.76
N ASN A 91 -22.68 -9.61 21.93
CA ASN A 91 -22.60 -10.15 20.56
C ASN A 91 -21.68 -9.31 19.68
N CYS A 92 -21.73 -7.98 19.83
CA CYS A 92 -20.82 -7.07 19.13
C CYS A 92 -19.35 -7.32 19.52
N HIS A 93 -19.07 -7.51 20.81
CA HIS A 93 -17.74 -7.86 21.28
C HIS A 93 -17.25 -9.17 20.64
N PHE A 94 -18.07 -10.23 20.67
CA PHE A 94 -17.69 -11.51 20.03
C PHE A 94 -17.40 -11.36 18.52
N LEU A 95 -18.23 -10.59 17.81
CA LEU A 95 -18.06 -10.32 16.39
C LEU A 95 -16.77 -9.53 16.11
N TYR A 96 -16.51 -8.46 16.88
CA TYR A 96 -15.27 -7.69 16.78
C TYR A 96 -14.05 -8.57 17.06
N LYS A 97 -14.09 -9.38 18.12
CA LYS A 97 -12.99 -10.30 18.47
C LYS A 97 -12.68 -11.27 17.31
N THR A 98 -13.71 -11.76 16.64
CA THR A 98 -13.57 -12.64 15.47
C THR A 98 -12.92 -11.90 14.30
N ILE A 99 -13.42 -10.71 13.95
CA ILE A 99 -12.87 -9.90 12.86
C ILE A 99 -11.41 -9.53 13.15
N ALA A 100 -11.13 -8.99 14.34
CA ALA A 100 -9.79 -8.61 14.76
C ALA A 100 -8.81 -9.79 14.73
N GLY A 101 -9.22 -10.97 15.20
CA GLY A 101 -8.39 -12.17 15.17
C GLY A 101 -8.09 -12.68 13.75
N LEU A 102 -9.03 -12.56 12.82
CA LEU A 102 -8.78 -12.89 11.41
C LEU A 102 -7.84 -11.87 10.77
N THR A 103 -8.05 -10.59 11.04
CA THR A 103 -7.20 -9.50 10.54
C THR A 103 -5.76 -9.61 11.03
N GLU A 104 -5.56 -10.01 12.29
CA GLU A 104 -4.21 -10.22 12.87
C GLU A 104 -3.47 -11.37 12.17
N LYS A 105 -4.17 -12.45 11.83
CA LYS A 105 -3.58 -13.57 11.05
C LYS A 105 -3.18 -13.14 9.64
N VAL A 106 -4.03 -12.38 8.95
CA VAL A 106 -3.73 -11.83 7.62
C VAL A 106 -2.53 -10.87 7.68
N LYS A 107 -2.48 -10.00 8.69
CA LYS A 107 -1.37 -9.06 8.90
C LYS A 107 -0.02 -9.77 9.00
N ASN A 108 0.06 -10.85 9.77
CA ASN A 108 1.35 -11.55 9.97
C ASN A 108 1.93 -12.09 8.66
N GLY A 109 1.08 -12.50 7.71
CA GLY A 109 1.52 -12.88 6.35
C GLY A 109 1.91 -11.67 5.50
N PHE A 110 1.21 -10.55 5.67
CA PHE A 110 1.47 -9.31 4.95
C PHE A 110 2.84 -8.69 5.28
N ASP A 111 3.25 -8.69 6.55
CA ASP A 111 4.50 -8.06 6.99
C ASP A 111 5.73 -8.56 6.21
N GLY A 112 5.82 -9.88 5.99
CA GLY A 112 6.92 -10.49 5.24
C GLY A 112 6.90 -10.10 3.76
N VAL A 113 5.72 -10.16 3.13
CA VAL A 113 5.57 -9.77 1.71
C VAL A 113 5.93 -8.31 1.52
N PHE A 114 5.43 -7.43 2.39
CA PHE A 114 5.66 -6.00 2.29
C PHE A 114 7.15 -5.62 2.42
N ILE A 115 7.90 -6.28 3.31
CA ILE A 115 9.35 -6.06 3.43
C ILE A 115 10.08 -6.50 2.16
N VAL A 116 9.71 -7.66 1.63
CA VAL A 116 10.27 -8.16 0.36
C VAL A 116 9.96 -7.17 -0.76
N SER A 117 8.73 -6.63 -0.82
CA SER A 117 8.35 -5.58 -1.76
C SER A 117 9.22 -4.34 -1.64
N LEU A 118 9.42 -3.82 -0.43
CA LEU A 118 10.24 -2.64 -0.21
C LEU A 118 11.70 -2.90 -0.58
N LEU A 119 12.25 -4.07 -0.25
CA LEU A 119 13.64 -4.43 -0.55
C LEU A 119 13.92 -4.45 -2.05
N PHE A 120 12.97 -4.91 -2.87
CA PHE A 120 13.13 -4.94 -4.32
C PHE A 120 12.81 -3.60 -4.99
N ASN A 121 11.80 -2.88 -4.52
CA ASN A 121 11.37 -1.62 -5.16
C ASN A 121 12.20 -0.39 -4.74
N ALA A 122 12.75 -0.37 -3.52
CA ALA A 122 13.52 0.79 -3.06
C ALA A 122 14.80 1.03 -3.89
N PRO A 123 15.63 0.01 -4.23
CA PRO A 123 16.77 0.19 -5.12
C PRO A 123 16.36 0.66 -6.52
N GLU A 124 15.23 0.18 -7.04
CA GLU A 124 14.71 0.60 -8.34
C GLU A 124 14.30 2.09 -8.32
N CYS A 125 13.59 2.52 -7.27
CA CYS A 125 13.25 3.93 -7.07
C CYS A 125 14.52 4.79 -6.96
N MET A 126 15.51 4.35 -6.17
CA MET A 126 16.79 5.05 -6.02
C MET A 126 17.56 5.14 -7.34
N ALA A 127 17.63 4.04 -8.09
CA ALA A 127 18.29 3.99 -9.39
C ALA A 127 17.60 4.92 -10.39
N SER A 128 16.27 4.93 -10.44
CA SER A 128 15.50 5.83 -11.30
C SER A 128 15.89 7.28 -11.04
N VAL A 129 15.88 7.72 -9.79
CA VAL A 129 16.20 9.13 -9.49
C VAL A 129 17.69 9.45 -9.70
N PHE A 130 18.59 8.49 -9.45
CA PHE A 130 20.01 8.66 -9.77
C PHE A 130 20.26 8.86 -11.26
N PHE A 131 19.61 8.06 -12.12
CA PHE A 131 19.73 8.22 -13.57
C PHE A 131 19.16 9.56 -14.05
N THR A 132 18.04 10.01 -13.48
CA THR A 132 17.49 11.36 -13.71
C THR A 132 18.51 12.44 -13.39
N LEU A 133 19.12 12.37 -12.21
CA LEU A 133 20.09 13.35 -11.76
C LEU A 133 21.33 13.36 -12.66
N LYS A 134 21.86 12.19 -13.01
CA LYS A 134 23.00 12.05 -13.92
C LYS A 134 22.69 12.67 -15.28
N GLN A 135 21.48 12.47 -15.79
CA GLN A 135 21.04 13.07 -17.04
C GLN A 135 20.99 14.61 -16.94
N ILE A 136 20.38 15.16 -15.89
CA ILE A 136 20.31 16.62 -15.67
C ILE A 136 21.71 17.25 -15.59
N ILE A 137 22.64 16.64 -14.85
CA ILE A 137 24.02 17.13 -14.71
C ILE A 137 24.76 17.09 -16.05
N SER A 138 24.58 16.01 -16.83
CA SER A 138 25.17 15.88 -18.16
C SER A 138 24.61 16.90 -19.15
N ASP A 139 23.30 17.12 -19.14
CA ASP A 139 22.62 18.05 -20.03
C ASP A 139 22.92 19.52 -19.69
N GLY A 140 23.21 19.83 -18.41
CA GLY A 140 23.70 21.14 -17.98
C GLY A 140 25.04 21.56 -18.62
N LYS A 141 25.85 20.60 -19.10
CA LYS A 141 27.07 20.87 -19.88
C LYS A 141 26.86 20.90 -21.40
N LEU A 142 25.68 20.50 -21.89
CA LEU A 142 25.46 20.18 -23.30
C LEU A 142 24.14 20.75 -23.85
N PHE A 143 23.77 21.97 -23.47
CA PHE A 143 22.58 22.70 -23.98
C PHE A 143 22.61 23.01 -25.50
N LYS A 144 23.52 22.41 -26.26
CA LYS A 144 23.72 22.61 -27.70
C LYS A 144 23.38 21.38 -28.56
N MET A 145 22.69 20.37 -28.03
CA MET A 145 22.27 19.20 -28.82
C MET A 145 20.80 19.24 -29.28
N SER A 146 20.64 18.84 -30.53
CA SER A 146 19.44 18.81 -31.39
C SER A 146 18.13 18.40 -30.69
N MET A 147 17.08 19.15 -30.98
CA MET A 147 15.69 19.03 -30.48
C MET A 147 15.06 17.64 -30.70
N ASN A 148 15.50 16.90 -31.74
CA ASN A 148 15.04 15.53 -31.98
C ASN A 148 15.59 14.51 -30.97
N ARG A 149 16.79 14.75 -30.41
CA ARG A 149 17.38 13.88 -29.39
C ARG A 149 16.72 14.09 -28.03
N ILE A 150 16.38 15.34 -27.71
CA ILE A 150 15.66 15.72 -26.47
C ILE A 150 14.28 15.05 -26.44
N MET A 151 13.53 15.08 -27.55
CA MET A 151 12.18 14.49 -27.63
C MET A 151 12.19 12.95 -27.50
N PHE A 152 13.22 12.29 -28.01
CA PHE A 152 13.37 10.84 -27.93
C PHE A 152 13.78 10.39 -26.51
N GLN A 153 14.70 11.14 -25.89
CA GLN A 153 15.22 10.83 -24.56
C GLN A 153 14.18 11.08 -23.45
N THR A 154 13.36 12.12 -23.58
CA THR A 154 12.23 12.37 -22.65
C THR A 154 11.18 11.25 -22.69
N SER A 155 10.91 10.66 -23.86
CA SER A 155 9.97 9.53 -23.99
C SER A 155 10.47 8.27 -23.27
N SER A 156 11.77 7.97 -23.36
CA SER A 156 12.36 6.82 -22.66
C SER A 156 12.35 6.97 -21.13
N ALA A 157 12.63 8.17 -20.62
CA ALA A 157 12.61 8.46 -19.19
C ALA A 157 11.17 8.43 -18.63
N PHE A 158 10.20 8.91 -19.42
CA PHE A 158 8.78 8.91 -19.04
C PHE A 158 8.25 7.51 -18.72
N GLY A 159 8.60 6.49 -19.51
CA GLY A 159 8.22 5.10 -19.23
C GLY A 159 8.77 4.58 -17.89
N GLY A 160 10.00 4.97 -17.52
CA GLY A 160 10.61 4.63 -16.24
C GLY A 160 9.90 5.28 -15.04
N TYR A 161 9.50 6.56 -15.16
CA TYR A 161 8.76 7.21 -14.08
C TYR A 161 7.35 6.64 -13.92
N LEU A 162 6.66 6.32 -15.02
CA LEU A 162 5.33 5.72 -14.95
C LEU A 162 5.35 4.37 -14.23
N THR A 163 6.30 3.50 -14.58
CA THR A 163 6.46 2.18 -13.94
C THR A 163 6.84 2.31 -12.47
N THR A 164 7.74 3.23 -12.12
CA THR A 164 8.12 3.50 -10.72
C THR A 164 6.94 4.03 -9.91
N THR A 165 6.20 4.99 -10.45
CA THR A 165 5.03 5.59 -9.79
C THR A 165 3.94 4.54 -9.57
N GLN A 166 3.66 3.71 -10.58
CA GLN A 166 2.73 2.60 -10.45
C GLN A 166 3.16 1.63 -9.34
N SER A 167 4.44 1.26 -9.29
CA SER A 167 4.96 0.34 -8.27
C SER A 167 4.79 0.91 -6.87
N LEU A 168 5.07 2.20 -6.68
CA LEU A 168 4.84 2.90 -5.41
C LEU A 168 3.36 2.91 -5.03
N ILE A 169 2.45 3.18 -5.97
CA ILE A 169 1.00 3.13 -5.72
C ILE A 169 0.59 1.73 -5.24
N VAL A 170 1.05 0.66 -5.89
CA VAL A 170 0.72 -0.73 -5.52
C VAL A 170 1.26 -1.09 -4.13
N ILE A 171 2.50 -0.68 -3.81
CA ILE A 171 3.10 -0.91 -2.48
C ILE A 171 2.34 -0.18 -1.39
N PHE A 172 1.98 1.09 -1.59
CA PHE A 172 1.30 1.87 -0.56
C PHE A 172 -0.20 1.59 -0.46
N SER A 173 -0.82 0.97 -1.47
CA SER A 173 -2.25 0.64 -1.46
C SER A 173 -2.70 -0.16 -0.22
N PRO A 174 -2.10 -1.32 0.13
CA PRO A 174 -2.49 -2.06 1.32
C PRO A 174 -2.21 -1.29 2.62
N ALA A 175 -1.15 -0.47 2.66
CA ALA A 175 -0.85 0.40 3.80
C ALA A 175 -1.95 1.45 4.03
N PHE A 176 -2.44 2.04 2.94
CA PHE A 176 -3.54 2.99 2.97
C PHE A 176 -4.83 2.36 3.50
N SER A 177 -5.20 1.18 3.00
CA SER A 177 -6.39 0.45 3.49
C SER A 177 -6.25 0.03 4.95
N ALA A 178 -5.05 -0.38 5.39
CA ALA A 178 -4.75 -0.66 6.80
C ALA A 178 -4.94 0.59 7.68
N GLY A 179 -4.50 1.76 7.22
CA GLY A 179 -4.71 3.05 7.89
C GLY A 179 -6.19 3.44 8.01
N LEU A 180 -7.00 3.23 6.96
CA LEU A 180 -8.46 3.42 7.01
C LEU A 180 -9.13 2.50 8.03
N LEU A 181 -8.73 1.23 8.07
CA LEU A 181 -9.24 0.26 9.04
C LEU A 181 -8.90 0.68 10.48
N ALA A 182 -7.69 1.16 10.73
CA ALA A 182 -7.29 1.67 12.04
C ALA A 182 -8.17 2.86 12.48
N ALA A 183 -8.50 3.77 11.55
CA ALA A 183 -9.36 4.91 11.82
C ALA A 183 -10.80 4.50 12.20
N GLU A 184 -11.38 3.50 11.51
CA GLU A 184 -12.72 2.99 11.85
C GLU A 184 -12.77 2.33 13.24
N VAL A 185 -11.71 1.65 13.67
CA VAL A 185 -11.65 1.12 15.04
C VAL A 185 -11.65 2.22 16.10
N GLN A 186 -10.97 3.35 15.83
CA GLN A 186 -11.03 4.50 16.74
C GLN A 186 -12.44 5.08 16.82
N LYS A 187 -13.18 5.08 15.70
CA LYS A 187 -14.59 5.51 15.68
C LYS A 187 -15.48 4.59 16.52
N ILE A 188 -15.28 3.27 16.43
CA ILE A 188 -16.00 2.30 17.27
C ILE A 188 -15.70 2.54 18.74
N LYS A 189 -14.43 2.77 19.09
CA LYS A 189 -14.02 3.11 20.46
C LYS A 189 -14.77 4.35 20.97
N LEU A 190 -14.85 5.40 20.16
CA LEU A 190 -15.56 6.64 20.51
C LEU A 190 -17.06 6.37 20.77
N ILE A 191 -17.72 5.63 19.88
CA ILE A 191 -19.14 5.26 20.05
C ILE A 191 -19.37 4.44 21.33
N LEU A 192 -18.45 3.54 21.67
CA LEU A 192 -18.56 2.75 22.90
C LEU A 192 -18.39 3.62 24.15
N HIS A 193 -17.49 4.61 24.14
CA HIS A 193 -17.39 5.58 25.23
C HIS A 193 -18.67 6.41 25.35
N ASP A 194 -19.24 6.90 24.24
CA ASP A 194 -20.51 7.63 24.26
C ASP A 194 -21.64 6.79 24.86
N LYS A 195 -21.71 5.50 24.51
CA LYS A 195 -22.67 4.56 25.12
C LYS A 195 -22.41 4.35 26.61
N LEU A 196 -21.16 4.23 27.02
CA LEU A 196 -20.78 4.08 28.43
C LEU A 196 -21.29 5.25 29.28
N PHE A 197 -21.25 6.48 28.74
CA PHE A 197 -21.76 7.67 29.43
C PHE A 197 -23.29 7.72 29.57
N LEU A 198 -24.02 7.14 28.61
CA LEU A 198 -25.49 7.15 28.61
C LEU A 198 -26.10 6.00 29.43
N GLU A 199 -25.36 4.90 29.59
CA GLU A 199 -25.83 3.68 30.23
C GLU A 199 -25.91 3.83 31.75
N ARG A 200 -27.08 3.53 32.35
CA ARG A 200 -27.28 3.61 33.81
C ARG A 200 -27.16 2.25 34.50
N GLU A 201 -27.27 1.15 33.75
CA GLU A 201 -27.25 -0.20 34.30
C GLU A 201 -25.83 -0.74 34.51
N LEU A 202 -25.47 -0.98 35.78
CA LEU A 202 -24.15 -1.48 36.22
C LEU A 202 -23.65 -2.73 35.46
N LYS A 203 -24.55 -3.63 35.04
CA LYS A 203 -24.19 -4.84 34.29
C LYS A 203 -23.75 -4.50 32.87
N HIS A 204 -24.51 -3.64 32.18
CA HIS A 204 -24.20 -3.19 30.82
C HIS A 204 -22.93 -2.34 30.79
N THR A 205 -22.73 -1.47 31.80
CA THR A 205 -21.50 -0.69 31.98
C THR A 205 -20.26 -1.58 31.99
N LYS A 206 -20.27 -2.68 32.77
CA LYS A 206 -19.12 -3.62 32.86
C LYS A 206 -18.84 -4.31 31.53
N ASP A 207 -19.87 -4.68 30.77
CA ASP A 207 -19.69 -5.33 29.47
C ASP A 207 -19.12 -4.35 28.43
N ILE A 208 -19.53 -3.08 28.46
CA ILE A 208 -18.97 -2.01 27.62
C ILE A 208 -17.51 -1.75 27.97
N GLU A 209 -17.19 -1.59 29.25
CA GLU A 209 -15.81 -1.39 29.71
C GLU A 209 -14.90 -2.54 29.30
N ARG A 210 -15.39 -3.78 29.43
CA ARG A 210 -14.64 -4.96 28.97
C ARG A 210 -14.40 -4.92 27.46
N PHE A 211 -15.38 -4.46 26.69
CA PHE A 211 -15.23 -4.33 25.24
C PHE A 211 -14.24 -3.20 24.87
N ILE A 212 -14.31 -2.04 25.52
CA ILE A 212 -13.35 -0.95 25.34
C ILE A 212 -11.94 -1.42 25.68
N SER A 213 -11.75 -2.06 26.83
CA SER A 213 -10.48 -2.62 27.26
C SER A 213 -9.91 -3.62 26.25
N TYR A 214 -10.77 -4.43 25.63
CA TYR A 214 -10.36 -5.33 24.56
C TYR A 214 -9.87 -4.59 23.31
N ILE A 215 -10.57 -3.52 22.88
CA ILE A 215 -10.15 -2.68 21.74
C ILE A 215 -8.84 -1.95 22.06
N GLU A 216 -8.66 -1.47 23.29
CA GLU A 216 -7.44 -0.79 23.73
C GLU A 216 -6.24 -1.73 23.85
N ALA A 217 -6.46 -2.97 24.28
CA ALA A 217 -5.42 -3.99 24.30
C ALA A 217 -5.02 -4.46 22.89
N ARG A 218 -5.94 -4.36 21.92
CA ARG A 218 -5.74 -4.76 20.52
C ARG A 218 -6.24 -3.69 19.56
N PRO A 219 -5.58 -2.53 19.52
CA PRO A 219 -5.88 -1.55 18.49
C PRO A 219 -5.44 -2.19 17.17
N LEU A 220 -6.29 -2.17 16.14
CA LEU A 220 -5.90 -2.60 14.78
C LEU A 220 -4.94 -1.57 14.15
N ARG A 221 -3.88 -1.21 14.88
CA ARG A 221 -2.75 -0.41 14.41
C ARG A 221 -1.78 -1.37 13.75
N PHE A 222 -1.66 -1.22 12.44
CA PHE A 222 -0.77 -2.05 11.66
C PHE A 222 0.63 -1.48 11.78
N THR A 223 1.57 -2.34 12.17
CA THR A 223 3.00 -2.03 12.28
C THR A 223 3.73 -3.19 11.64
N ILE A 224 4.55 -2.91 10.63
CA ILE A 224 5.36 -3.90 9.92
C ILE A 224 6.56 -4.19 10.80
N CYS A 225 6.75 -5.46 11.16
CA CYS A 225 7.87 -5.89 12.01
C CYS A 225 8.00 -5.08 13.31
N LYS A 226 6.90 -4.52 13.83
CA LYS A 226 6.85 -3.65 15.01
C LYS A 226 7.64 -2.34 14.91
N ILE A 227 8.27 -2.04 13.77
CA ILE A 227 9.15 -0.87 13.59
C ILE A 227 8.47 0.20 12.75
N ILE A 228 7.84 -0.21 11.64
CA ILE A 228 7.33 0.73 10.65
C ILE A 228 5.80 0.81 10.79
N PRO A 229 5.23 1.96 11.24
CA PRO A 229 3.79 2.12 11.26
C PRO A 229 3.22 2.14 9.84
N LEU A 230 2.21 1.31 9.59
CA LEU A 230 1.39 1.32 8.36
C LEU A 230 0.33 2.42 8.47
N ASP A 231 0.80 3.64 8.64
CA ASP A 231 -0.04 4.82 8.74
C ASP A 231 0.13 5.67 7.47
N TRP A 232 -0.70 6.70 7.35
CA TRP A 232 -0.65 7.72 6.29
C TRP A 232 0.71 8.42 6.14
N ASN A 233 1.56 8.30 7.15
CA ASN A 233 2.90 8.85 7.16
C ASN A 233 3.92 8.00 6.38
N LEU A 234 3.58 6.74 6.04
CA LEU A 234 4.52 5.80 5.41
C LEU A 234 5.07 6.30 4.06
N PRO A 235 4.25 6.80 3.12
CA PRO A 235 4.77 7.36 1.87
C PRO A 235 5.70 8.56 2.11
N PHE A 236 5.41 9.37 3.13
CA PHE A 236 6.24 10.52 3.49
C PHE A 236 7.60 10.09 4.06
N ILE A 237 7.63 9.03 4.87
CA ILE A 237 8.88 8.44 5.38
C ILE A 237 9.74 7.94 4.21
N VAL A 238 9.15 7.20 3.27
CA VAL A 238 9.88 6.69 2.09
C VAL A 238 10.39 7.83 1.22
N LEU A 239 9.56 8.85 0.96
CA LEU A 239 9.97 10.03 0.19
C LEU A 239 11.11 10.81 0.86
N ASN A 240 11.06 10.97 2.19
CA ASN A 240 12.15 11.59 2.95
C ASN A 240 13.43 10.78 2.83
N LEU A 241 13.35 9.45 2.97
CA LEU A 241 14.51 8.56 2.82
C LEU A 241 15.10 8.65 1.40
N CYS A 242 14.28 8.64 0.36
CA CYS A 242 14.71 8.86 -1.02
C CYS A 242 15.39 10.23 -1.18
N THR A 243 14.81 11.29 -0.62
CA THR A 243 15.37 12.66 -0.69
C THR A 243 16.71 12.76 0.04
N THR A 244 16.83 12.22 1.25
CA THR A 244 18.08 12.19 2.01
C THR A 244 19.16 11.41 1.26
N TYR A 245 18.82 10.26 0.68
CA TYR A 245 19.74 9.48 -0.13
C TYR A 245 20.25 10.28 -1.34
N LEU A 246 19.36 11.00 -2.03
CA LEU A 246 19.77 11.84 -3.16
C LEU A 246 20.72 12.95 -2.75
N ILE A 247 20.44 13.64 -1.64
CA ILE A 247 21.34 14.67 -1.12
C ILE A 247 22.73 14.08 -0.86
N VAL A 248 22.80 12.91 -0.22
CA VAL A 248 24.05 12.21 0.06
C VAL A 248 24.78 11.84 -1.23
N VAL A 249 24.08 11.27 -2.21
CA VAL A 249 24.68 10.92 -3.50
C VAL A 249 25.19 12.16 -4.23
N ILE A 250 24.40 13.24 -4.29
CA ILE A 250 24.82 14.52 -4.88
C ILE A 250 26.12 14.99 -4.23
N GLN A 251 26.19 15.03 -2.90
CA GLN A 251 27.38 15.46 -2.16
C GLN A 251 28.61 14.60 -2.49
N PHE A 252 28.46 13.28 -2.57
CA PHE A 252 29.56 12.40 -2.98
C PHE A 252 29.95 12.54 -4.44
N THR A 253 29.00 12.79 -5.36
CA THR A 253 29.31 13.02 -6.78
C THR A 253 29.90 14.39 -7.07
N HIS A 254 29.60 15.43 -6.28
CA HIS A 254 30.19 16.77 -6.43
C HIS A 254 31.65 16.85 -5.95
N LEU A 255 32.12 15.84 -5.22
CA LEU A 255 33.50 15.66 -4.79
C LEU A 255 34.39 14.99 -5.86
N TYR A 256 33.85 14.69 -7.05
CA TYR A 256 34.56 14.12 -8.20
C TYR A 256 34.51 15.01 -9.44
#